data_AF-A0A453FMM5-F1
#
_entry.id   AF-A0A453FMM5-F1
#
_cell.length_a   1.000
_cell.length_b   1.000
_cell.length_c   1.000
_cell.angle_alpha   90.00
_cell.angle_beta   90.00
_cell.angle_gamma   90.00
#
_symmetry.space_group_name_H-M   'P 1'
#
loop_
_entity.id
_entity.type
_entity.pdbx_description
1 polymer ?
#
loop_
_entity_poly.entity_id
_entity_poly.type
_entity_poly.pdbx_seq_one_letter_code
_entity_poly.pdbx_strand_id
1 'polypeptide(L)'
;SASSVTSSVYRKAINAAYISSIFLKFIIENAKADNWQELCLDIDKDEKGLEIFPSDQSVEYFLMKGVLNYIGSVDVSPESCYLHHELLNLMLVLMSTQLCSGPSPEPKDVHPFIDAAMLQDSSIVASVVQKLLLNFVRRPQIPSNGSHPVFSDDGGPGVLQRVGSAAANFVLLPYYTFNYFVSASAEGTTSQLADNSLLVLLILIYYRKCISMNESIPTDGVYMSDSNTNVKDAPAFHENPYCKALNNAKDIQFDHADVEGNAQNGPVVSLSFASLFDALGTCLKDESSVLLLYSLVHGNCDFQEYVLVRTDLDTLLMPILEMLYNASRKTSNQIYMLLIILLILSQDSTFNASVHKLVLPSVPWYQERLMHQTSLGSLMVVVLIRTIKYNLSKLRVCTRFCFCCSGKLMHVLALSFLFARKTSDHTLFEVSFCMSNCLWFITV
;
A
#
# COMPACT_ATOMS: atom_id res chain seq x y z
N SER A 1 -15.06 4.72 -37.66
CA SER A 1 -15.12 3.25 -37.81
C SER A 1 -14.20 2.52 -36.83
N ALA A 2 -12.94 2.95 -36.63
CA ALA A 2 -12.04 2.35 -35.65
C ALA A 2 -12.40 2.70 -34.18
N SER A 3 -12.79 3.95 -33.91
CA SER A 3 -13.20 4.42 -32.57
C SER A 3 -14.47 3.75 -32.03
N SER A 4 -15.41 3.40 -32.91
CA SER A 4 -16.63 2.68 -32.52
C SER A 4 -16.34 1.21 -32.17
N VAL A 5 -15.32 0.61 -32.78
CA VAL A 5 -14.91 -0.77 -32.50
C VAL A 5 -14.14 -0.83 -31.18
N THR A 6 -13.21 0.09 -30.93
CA THR A 6 -12.50 0.17 -29.65
C THR A 6 -13.46 0.43 -28.49
N SER A 7 -14.40 1.36 -28.62
CA SER A 7 -15.44 1.62 -27.61
C SER A 7 -16.28 0.37 -27.30
N SER A 8 -16.62 -0.44 -28.31
CA SER A 8 -17.34 -1.70 -28.12
C SER A 8 -16.53 -2.74 -27.34
N VAL A 9 -15.22 -2.86 -27.63
CA VAL A 9 -14.31 -3.77 -26.92
C VAL A 9 -14.12 -3.34 -25.47
N TYR A 10 -13.90 -2.05 -25.21
CA TYR A 10 -13.81 -1.51 -23.85
C TYR A 10 -15.06 -1.81 -23.04
N ARG A 11 -16.25 -1.58 -23.61
CA ARG A 11 -17.52 -1.86 -22.93
C ARG A 11 -17.69 -3.34 -22.62
N LYS A 12 -17.32 -4.24 -23.54
CA LYS A 12 -17.35 -5.69 -23.30
C LYS A 12 -16.39 -6.10 -22.18
N ALA A 13 -15.17 -5.55 -22.18
CA ALA A 13 -14.18 -5.84 -21.15
C ALA A 13 -14.62 -5.34 -19.76
N ILE A 14 -15.19 -4.13 -19.68
CA ILE A 14 -15.77 -3.57 -18.45
C ILE A 14 -16.88 -4.50 -17.93
N ASN A 15 -17.83 -4.88 -18.78
CA ASN A 15 -18.93 -5.77 -18.38
C ASN A 15 -18.44 -7.15 -17.94
N ALA A 16 -17.45 -7.71 -18.63
CA ALA A 16 -16.84 -8.99 -18.26
C ALA A 16 -16.17 -8.90 -16.89
N ALA A 17 -15.30 -7.90 -16.67
CA ALA A 17 -14.61 -7.68 -15.40
C ALA A 17 -15.61 -7.50 -14.23
N TYR A 18 -16.66 -6.73 -14.47
CA TYR A 18 -17.72 -6.50 -13.50
C TYR A 18 -18.49 -7.77 -13.13
N ILE A 19 -18.98 -8.52 -14.13
CA ILE A 19 -19.72 -9.77 -13.92
C ILE A 19 -18.83 -10.80 -13.21
N SER A 20 -17.58 -10.96 -13.67
CA SER A 20 -16.60 -11.84 -13.04
C SER A 20 -16.37 -11.46 -11.57
N SER A 21 -16.25 -10.16 -11.26
CA SER A 21 -16.08 -9.69 -9.88
C SER A 21 -17.24 -10.10 -8.99
N ILE A 22 -18.49 -10.00 -9.47
CA ILE A 22 -19.68 -10.39 -8.69
C ILE A 22 -19.69 -11.90 -8.41
N PHE A 23 -19.51 -12.72 -9.44
CA PHE A 23 -19.56 -14.17 -9.28
C PHE A 23 -18.40 -14.69 -8.43
N LEU A 24 -17.18 -14.23 -8.69
CA LEU A 24 -16.00 -14.64 -7.92
C LEU A 24 -16.11 -14.21 -6.47
N LYS A 25 -16.57 -12.98 -6.20
CA LYS A 25 -16.83 -12.54 -4.82
C LYS A 25 -17.82 -13.47 -4.12
N PHE A 26 -18.95 -13.78 -4.77
CA PHE A 26 -19.95 -14.67 -4.19
C PHE A 26 -19.37 -16.06 -3.90
N ILE A 27 -18.58 -16.62 -4.82
CA ILE A 27 -17.94 -17.93 -4.63
C ILE A 27 -16.96 -17.87 -3.46
N ILE A 28 -16.10 -16.84 -3.40
CA ILE A 28 -15.09 -16.66 -2.35
C ILE A 28 -15.77 -16.52 -0.97
N GLU A 29 -16.83 -15.72 -0.87
CA GLU A 29 -17.56 -15.51 0.40
C GLU A 29 -18.33 -16.76 0.89
N ASN A 30 -18.72 -17.65 -0.03
CA ASN A 30 -19.50 -18.85 0.29
C ASN A 30 -18.69 -20.15 0.26
N ALA A 31 -17.38 -20.07 -0.02
CA ALA A 31 -16.48 -21.21 0.01
C ALA A 31 -16.44 -21.81 1.41
N LYS A 32 -16.59 -23.13 1.52
CA LYS A 32 -16.67 -23.82 2.81
C LYS A 32 -15.34 -24.42 3.27
N ALA A 33 -14.35 -24.45 2.39
CA ALA A 33 -13.07 -25.11 2.59
C ALA A 33 -11.90 -24.14 2.41
N ASP A 34 -10.90 -24.25 3.27
CA ASP A 34 -9.70 -23.41 3.28
C ASP A 34 -8.76 -23.68 2.09
N ASN A 35 -8.94 -24.80 1.39
CA ASN A 35 -8.03 -25.28 0.35
C ASN A 35 -8.37 -24.82 -1.08
N TRP A 36 -9.35 -23.92 -1.27
CA TRP A 36 -9.78 -23.35 -2.56
C TRP A 36 -10.00 -24.33 -3.73
N GLN A 37 -10.11 -25.63 -3.47
CA GLN A 37 -10.37 -26.67 -4.48
C GLN A 37 -11.73 -26.47 -5.17
N GLU A 38 -12.65 -25.75 -4.52
CA GLU A 38 -13.96 -25.38 -5.06
C GLU A 38 -13.87 -24.24 -6.10
N LEU A 39 -12.79 -23.46 -6.09
CA LEU A 39 -12.50 -22.38 -7.05
C LEU A 39 -11.72 -22.94 -8.24
N CYS A 40 -12.28 -23.94 -8.93
CA CYS A 40 -11.70 -24.48 -10.14
C CYS A 40 -12.20 -23.68 -11.35
N LEU A 41 -11.30 -22.91 -11.97
CA LEU A 41 -11.57 -22.29 -13.26
C LEU A 41 -11.13 -23.25 -14.37
N ASP A 42 -12.10 -23.89 -15.02
CA ASP A 42 -11.85 -24.71 -16.21
C ASP A 42 -12.40 -24.00 -17.45
N ILE A 43 -11.62 -24.03 -18.52
CA ILE A 43 -12.05 -23.53 -19.83
C ILE A 43 -12.29 -24.73 -20.72
N ASP A 44 -13.50 -24.82 -21.28
CA ASP A 44 -13.83 -25.84 -22.25
C ASP A 44 -12.95 -25.67 -23.49
N LYS A 45 -12.00 -26.59 -23.67
CA LYS A 45 -11.02 -26.56 -24.77
C LYS A 45 -11.66 -26.86 -26.13
N ASP A 46 -12.90 -27.36 -26.16
CA ASP A 46 -13.65 -27.64 -27.37
C ASP A 46 -14.48 -26.42 -27.84
N GLU A 47 -14.47 -25.32 -27.08
CA GLU A 47 -15.22 -24.10 -27.42
C GLU A 47 -14.51 -23.29 -28.54
N LYS A 48 -15.25 -22.95 -29.60
CA LYS A 48 -14.73 -22.22 -30.76
C LYS A 48 -14.34 -20.79 -30.36
N GLY A 49 -13.06 -20.43 -30.53
CA GLY A 49 -12.53 -19.09 -30.27
C GLY A 49 -11.33 -19.02 -29.32
N LEU A 50 -10.85 -20.18 -28.84
CA LEU A 50 -9.79 -20.27 -27.83
C LEU A 50 -8.35 -20.30 -28.38
N GLU A 51 -8.11 -19.95 -29.65
CA GLU A 51 -6.76 -19.93 -30.26
C GLU A 51 -5.75 -19.03 -29.53
N ILE A 52 -6.24 -18.13 -28.67
CA ILE A 52 -5.47 -17.15 -27.90
C ILE A 52 -4.98 -17.72 -26.56
N PHE A 53 -5.58 -18.81 -26.06
CA PHE A 53 -5.20 -19.39 -24.77
C PHE A 53 -4.02 -20.36 -24.94
N PRO A 54 -2.83 -20.07 -24.38
CA PRO A 54 -1.72 -21.00 -24.41
C PRO A 54 -2.07 -22.24 -23.59
N SER A 55 -1.94 -23.43 -24.18
CA SER A 55 -2.30 -24.73 -23.60
C SER A 55 -1.62 -25.06 -22.27
N ASP A 56 -0.57 -24.32 -21.93
CA ASP A 56 0.40 -24.64 -20.88
C ASP A 56 0.22 -23.76 -19.64
N GLN A 57 -0.72 -22.81 -19.66
CA GLN A 57 -0.94 -21.85 -18.56
C GLN A 57 -2.26 -22.15 -17.84
N SER A 58 -2.27 -21.93 -16.53
CA SER A 58 -3.51 -21.96 -15.75
C SER A 58 -4.37 -20.73 -16.09
N VAL A 59 -5.68 -20.85 -15.90
CA VAL A 59 -6.63 -19.76 -16.17
C VAL A 59 -6.34 -18.55 -15.30
N GLU A 60 -5.94 -18.78 -14.05
CA GLU A 60 -5.58 -17.76 -13.07
C GLU A 60 -4.33 -17.00 -13.51
N TYR A 61 -3.31 -17.71 -13.99
CA TYR A 61 -2.10 -17.09 -14.53
C TYR A 61 -2.40 -16.24 -15.77
N PHE A 62 -3.19 -16.78 -16.71
CA PHE A 62 -3.57 -16.06 -17.92
C PHE A 62 -4.37 -14.79 -17.61
N LEU A 63 -5.39 -14.90 -16.75
CA LEU A 63 -6.21 -13.77 -16.33
C LEU A 63 -5.36 -12.70 -15.63
N MET A 64 -4.53 -13.12 -14.67
CA MET A 64 -3.69 -12.22 -13.90
C MET A 64 -2.66 -11.51 -14.78
N LYS A 65 -2.01 -12.24 -15.69
CA LYS A 65 -1.09 -11.67 -16.69
C LYS A 65 -1.79 -10.64 -17.57
N GLY A 66 -2.98 -10.95 -18.08
CA GLY A 66 -3.75 -10.03 -18.92
C GLY A 66 -4.14 -8.73 -18.21
N VAL A 67 -4.66 -8.85 -16.98
CA VAL A 67 -5.08 -7.70 -16.17
C VAL A 67 -3.88 -6.83 -15.79
N LEU A 68 -2.80 -7.43 -15.28
CA LEU A 68 -1.59 -6.70 -14.88
C LEU A 68 -0.89 -6.06 -16.07
N ASN A 69 -0.82 -6.75 -17.21
CA ASN A 69 -0.23 -6.18 -18.42
C ASN A 69 -1.02 -4.96 -18.92
N TYR A 70 -2.37 -5.01 -18.86
CA TYR A 70 -3.20 -3.85 -19.19
C TYR A 70 -2.97 -2.69 -18.21
N ILE A 71 -2.98 -2.97 -16.90
CA ILE A 71 -2.74 -1.95 -15.86
C ILE A 71 -1.36 -1.31 -16.04
N GLY A 72 -0.31 -2.10 -16.28
CA GLY A 72 1.06 -1.61 -16.44
C GLY A 72 1.29 -0.85 -17.76
N SER A 73 0.66 -1.28 -18.85
CA SER A 73 0.98 -0.77 -20.20
C SER A 73 0.10 0.39 -20.67
N VAL A 74 -1.17 0.45 -20.25
CA VAL A 74 -2.14 1.43 -20.78
C VAL A 74 -2.24 2.64 -19.84
N ASP A 75 -2.15 3.86 -20.39
CA ASP A 75 -2.36 5.10 -19.65
C ASP A 75 -3.82 5.34 -19.26
N VAL A 76 -4.00 5.92 -18.08
CA VAL A 76 -5.32 6.38 -17.62
C VAL A 76 -5.71 7.61 -18.43
N SER A 77 -6.77 7.45 -19.23
CA SER A 77 -7.41 8.45 -20.05
C SER A 77 -8.91 8.46 -19.73
N PRO A 78 -9.70 9.47 -20.15
CA PRO A 78 -11.14 9.48 -19.92
C PRO A 78 -11.87 8.23 -20.43
N GLU A 79 -11.37 7.59 -21.49
CA GLU A 79 -11.96 6.38 -22.07
C GLU A 79 -11.53 5.10 -21.33
N SER A 80 -10.26 5.02 -20.93
CA SER A 80 -9.69 3.84 -20.25
C SER A 80 -9.94 3.84 -18.73
N CYS A 81 -10.28 4.98 -18.12
CA CYS A 81 -10.41 5.15 -16.67
C CYS A 81 -11.42 4.17 -16.05
N TYR A 82 -12.56 3.94 -16.70
CA TYR A 82 -13.56 2.98 -16.22
C TYR A 82 -13.05 1.53 -16.26
N LEU A 83 -12.32 1.17 -17.32
CA LEU A 83 -11.74 -0.17 -17.39
C LEU A 83 -10.65 -0.36 -16.34
N HIS A 84 -9.78 0.64 -16.11
CA HIS A 84 -8.83 0.59 -15.00
C HIS A 84 -9.55 0.43 -13.65
N HIS A 85 -10.64 1.17 -13.43
CA HIS A 85 -11.41 1.07 -12.20
C HIS A 85 -11.98 -0.34 -11.98
N GLU A 86 -12.68 -0.90 -12.98
CA GLU A 86 -13.23 -2.25 -12.86
C GLU A 86 -12.16 -3.34 -12.76
N LEU A 87 -11.03 -3.19 -13.45
CA LEU A 87 -9.93 -4.14 -13.34
C LEU A 87 -9.26 -4.10 -11.96
N LEU A 88 -9.12 -2.92 -11.34
CA LEU A 88 -8.63 -2.82 -9.97
C LEU A 88 -9.63 -3.43 -8.97
N ASN A 89 -10.93 -3.22 -9.16
CA ASN A 89 -11.97 -3.88 -8.36
C ASN A 89 -11.91 -5.40 -8.51
N LEU A 90 -11.77 -5.89 -9.73
CA LEU A 90 -11.60 -7.31 -10.02
C LEU A 90 -10.35 -7.86 -9.32
N MET A 91 -9.21 -7.16 -9.40
CA MET A 91 -7.98 -7.53 -8.69
C MET A 91 -8.19 -7.67 -7.18
N LEU A 92 -8.89 -6.71 -6.55
CA LEU A 92 -9.21 -6.79 -5.12
C LEU A 92 -10.06 -8.03 -4.80
N VAL A 93 -11.04 -8.36 -5.64
CA VAL A 93 -11.86 -9.58 -5.46
C VAL A 93 -11.01 -10.83 -5.64
N LEU A 94 -10.24 -10.92 -6.72
CA LEU A 94 -9.39 -12.07 -7.05
C LEU A 94 -8.38 -12.37 -5.94
N MET A 95 -7.80 -11.34 -5.32
CA MET A 95 -6.82 -11.50 -4.25
C MET A 95 -7.46 -11.64 -2.84
N SER A 96 -8.79 -11.49 -2.72
CA SER A 96 -9.47 -11.55 -1.42
C SER A 96 -9.51 -12.95 -0.81
N THR A 97 -9.10 -13.99 -1.54
CA THR A 97 -8.91 -15.36 -1.03
C THR A 97 -7.98 -15.42 0.19
N GLN A 98 -7.11 -14.43 0.37
CA GLN A 98 -6.25 -14.30 1.54
C GLN A 98 -7.03 -14.07 2.85
N LEU A 99 -8.22 -13.44 2.76
CA LEU A 99 -9.02 -13.11 3.94
C LEU A 99 -9.68 -14.34 4.57
N CYS A 100 -9.77 -15.45 3.83
CA CYS A 100 -10.32 -16.70 4.36
C CYS A 100 -9.25 -17.59 5.00
N SER A 101 -7.97 -17.27 4.82
CA SER A 101 -6.86 -17.96 5.49
C SER A 101 -6.56 -17.36 6.86
N GLY A 102 -5.88 -18.15 7.71
CA GLY A 102 -5.46 -17.72 9.04
C GLY A 102 -4.48 -16.54 9.02
N PRO A 103 -4.23 -15.90 10.18
CA PRO A 103 -3.40 -14.70 10.28
C PRO A 103 -1.90 -14.93 9.96
N SER A 104 -1.45 -16.18 9.85
CA SER A 104 -0.07 -16.56 9.57
C SER A 104 0.02 -17.38 8.28
N PRO A 105 0.86 -17.00 7.32
CA PRO A 105 1.05 -17.79 6.10
C PRO A 105 1.59 -19.18 6.40
N GLU A 106 0.85 -20.20 6.00
CA GLU A 106 1.25 -21.60 6.09
C GLU A 106 1.83 -22.11 4.77
N PRO A 107 2.76 -23.08 4.77
CA PRO A 107 3.31 -23.66 3.54
C PRO A 107 2.27 -24.33 2.61
N LYS A 108 1.07 -24.61 3.13
CA LYS A 108 -0.03 -25.24 2.40
C LYS A 108 -1.05 -24.23 1.88
N ASP A 109 -0.91 -22.95 2.23
CA ASP A 109 -1.81 -21.90 1.75
C ASP A 109 -1.61 -21.71 0.25
N VAL A 110 -2.68 -21.91 -0.51
CA VAL A 110 -2.71 -21.68 -1.95
C VAL A 110 -3.71 -20.58 -2.23
N HIS A 111 -3.26 -19.54 -2.92
CA HIS A 111 -4.09 -18.40 -3.30
C HIS A 111 -3.98 -18.18 -4.80
N PRO A 112 -4.84 -18.82 -5.62
CA PRO A 112 -4.60 -19.03 -7.04
C PRO A 112 -4.20 -17.76 -7.81
N PHE A 113 -4.90 -16.65 -7.55
CA PHE A 113 -4.70 -15.41 -8.29
C PHE A 113 -3.50 -14.59 -7.80
N ILE A 114 -3.29 -14.44 -6.49
CA ILE A 114 -2.14 -13.67 -6.02
C ILE A 114 -0.84 -14.46 -6.16
N ASP A 115 -0.89 -15.79 -6.04
CA ASP A 115 0.23 -16.66 -6.40
C ASP A 115 0.61 -16.48 -7.87
N ALA A 116 -0.37 -16.49 -8.77
CA ALA A 116 -0.17 -16.16 -10.18
C ALA A 116 0.38 -14.75 -10.39
N ALA A 117 0.00 -13.77 -9.56
CA ALA A 117 0.52 -12.40 -9.63
C ALA A 117 2.01 -12.35 -9.24
N MET A 118 2.46 -13.17 -8.29
CA MET A 118 3.87 -13.25 -7.87
C MET A 118 4.77 -13.94 -8.91
N LEU A 119 4.20 -14.68 -9.87
CA LEU A 119 4.93 -15.38 -10.93
C LEU A 119 5.10 -14.56 -12.22
N GLN A 120 4.72 -13.28 -12.23
CA GLN A 120 4.78 -12.43 -13.42
C GLN A 120 6.20 -11.97 -13.73
N ASP A 121 6.44 -11.67 -15.02
CA ASP A 121 7.71 -11.15 -15.52
C ASP A 121 8.07 -9.81 -14.86
N SER A 122 9.36 -9.60 -14.58
CA SER A 122 9.85 -8.40 -13.88
C SER A 122 9.48 -7.08 -14.58
N SER A 123 9.33 -7.09 -15.91
CA SER A 123 8.92 -5.93 -16.70
C SER A 123 7.46 -5.54 -16.46
N ILE A 124 6.57 -6.54 -16.36
CA ILE A 124 5.16 -6.34 -16.03
C ILE A 124 5.06 -5.81 -14.60
N VAL A 125 5.77 -6.45 -13.66
CA VAL A 125 5.79 -6.05 -12.25
C VAL A 125 6.23 -4.59 -12.10
N ALA A 126 7.35 -4.20 -12.70
CA ALA A 126 7.85 -2.83 -12.64
C ALA A 126 6.84 -1.83 -13.23
N SER A 127 6.27 -2.13 -14.39
CA SER A 127 5.28 -1.27 -15.06
C SER A 127 4.01 -1.11 -14.21
N VAL A 128 3.55 -2.18 -13.56
CA VAL A 128 2.38 -2.14 -12.65
C VAL A 128 2.68 -1.29 -11.42
N VAL A 129 3.80 -1.51 -10.73
CA VAL A 129 4.18 -0.71 -9.56
C VAL A 129 4.27 0.76 -9.93
N GLN A 130 4.94 1.08 -11.04
CA GLN A 130 5.04 2.44 -11.56
C GLN A 130 3.66 3.04 -11.80
N LYS A 131 2.75 2.32 -12.48
CA LYS A 131 1.43 2.84 -12.81
C LYS A 131 0.54 3.05 -11.58
N LEU A 132 0.54 2.11 -10.64
CA LEU A 132 -0.25 2.22 -9.41
C LEU A 132 0.22 3.42 -8.57
N LEU A 133 1.54 3.65 -8.47
CA LEU A 133 2.10 4.85 -7.85
C LEU A 133 1.72 6.12 -8.60
N LEU A 134 1.79 6.13 -9.94
CA LEU A 134 1.37 7.28 -10.74
C LEU A 134 -0.12 7.60 -10.58
N ASN A 135 -0.98 6.59 -10.46
CA ASN A 135 -2.40 6.78 -10.18
C ASN A 135 -2.62 7.39 -8.80
N PHE A 136 -1.87 6.93 -7.79
CA PHE A 136 -1.87 7.50 -6.45
C PHE A 136 -1.47 8.98 -6.46
N VAL A 137 -0.40 9.33 -7.20
CA VAL A 137 0.09 10.72 -7.32
C VAL A 137 -0.87 11.61 -8.09
N ARG A 138 -1.38 11.15 -9.24
CA ARG A 138 -2.22 11.97 -10.14
C ARG A 138 -3.66 12.12 -9.65
N ARG A 139 -4.15 11.21 -8.80
CA ARG A 139 -5.53 11.15 -8.31
C ARG A 139 -6.58 11.44 -9.40
N PRO A 140 -6.58 10.68 -10.51
CA PRO A 140 -7.50 10.93 -11.63
C PRO A 140 -8.96 10.79 -11.19
N GLN A 141 -9.78 11.77 -11.53
CA GLN A 141 -11.21 11.72 -11.21
C GLN A 141 -11.95 10.94 -12.31
N ILE A 142 -12.83 10.03 -11.90
CA ILE A 142 -13.72 9.36 -12.84
C ILE A 142 -14.76 10.40 -13.29
N PRO A 143 -14.96 10.62 -14.60
CA PRO A 143 -15.96 11.55 -15.08
C PRO A 143 -17.35 11.19 -14.51
N SER A 144 -17.94 12.09 -13.74
CA SER A 144 -19.32 11.94 -13.24
C SER A 144 -20.32 12.30 -14.34
N ASN A 145 -20.27 11.59 -15.47
CA ASN A 145 -21.42 11.57 -16.38
C ASN A 145 -22.38 10.52 -15.82
N GLY A 146 -23.58 10.96 -15.43
CA GLY A 146 -24.54 10.29 -14.54
C GLY A 146 -25.14 8.95 -14.98
N SER A 147 -24.37 8.11 -15.66
CA SER A 147 -24.69 6.74 -16.01
C SER A 147 -23.37 5.98 -16.15
N HIS A 148 -23.10 5.03 -15.25
CA HIS A 148 -22.01 4.06 -15.45
C HIS A 148 -22.11 3.49 -16.87
N PRO A 149 -21.00 3.29 -17.60
CA PRO A 149 -21.04 2.77 -18.97
C PRO A 149 -21.64 1.36 -19.10
N VAL A 150 -21.80 0.65 -17.98
CA VAL A 150 -22.55 -0.61 -17.87
C VAL A 150 -24.05 -0.40 -18.11
N PHE A 151 -24.55 0.82 -17.88
CA PHE A 151 -25.97 1.19 -17.90
C PHE A 151 -26.30 2.42 -18.76
N SER A 152 -25.31 3.05 -19.42
CA SER A 152 -25.58 4.15 -20.34
C SER A 152 -26.11 3.61 -21.67
N ASP A 153 -27.38 3.88 -21.86
CA ASP A 153 -28.18 3.37 -22.96
C ASP A 153 -28.30 4.46 -24.04
N ASP A 154 -27.60 4.29 -25.16
CA ASP A 154 -27.95 5.00 -26.39
C ASP A 154 -29.14 4.25 -27.03
N GLY A 155 -30.32 4.43 -26.45
CA GLY A 155 -31.61 4.20 -27.10
C GLY A 155 -32.35 2.87 -26.93
N GLY A 156 -31.96 1.93 -26.05
CA GLY A 156 -32.86 0.82 -25.67
C GLY A 156 -32.35 -0.10 -24.53
N PRO A 157 -33.19 -0.42 -23.53
CA PRO A 157 -32.78 -0.92 -22.22
C PRO A 157 -31.76 -2.06 -22.33
N GLY A 158 -30.66 -1.93 -21.59
CA GLY A 158 -29.55 -2.88 -21.57
C GLY A 158 -30.01 -4.30 -21.26
N VAL A 159 -29.27 -5.30 -21.74
CA VAL A 159 -29.69 -6.72 -21.66
C VAL A 159 -30.06 -7.15 -20.24
N LEU A 160 -29.32 -6.69 -19.22
CA LEU A 160 -29.60 -6.97 -17.80
C LEU A 160 -30.88 -6.31 -17.28
N GLN A 161 -31.33 -5.22 -17.91
CA GLN A 161 -32.59 -4.54 -17.62
C GLN A 161 -33.79 -5.24 -18.30
N ARG A 162 -33.53 -6.07 -19.33
CA ARG A 162 -34.55 -6.94 -19.97
C ARG A 162 -34.72 -8.29 -19.26
N VAL A 163 -33.75 -8.71 -18.46
CA VAL A 163 -33.90 -9.90 -17.62
C VAL A 163 -34.75 -9.49 -16.42
N GLY A 164 -35.95 -10.07 -16.30
CA GLY A 164 -36.97 -9.69 -15.30
C GLY A 164 -36.44 -9.53 -13.88
N SER A 165 -37.14 -8.69 -13.10
CA SER A 165 -36.79 -8.13 -11.78
C SER A 165 -36.20 -9.08 -10.72
N ALA A 166 -36.31 -10.40 -10.88
CA ALA A 166 -35.69 -11.37 -9.99
C ALA A 166 -34.17 -11.51 -10.23
N ALA A 167 -33.71 -11.67 -11.48
CA ALA A 167 -32.28 -11.84 -11.78
C ALA A 167 -31.50 -10.53 -11.66
N ALA A 168 -32.13 -9.40 -12.01
CA ALA A 168 -31.56 -8.08 -11.81
C ALA A 168 -31.23 -7.83 -10.33
N ASN A 169 -32.06 -8.30 -9.39
CA ASN A 169 -31.74 -8.20 -7.95
C ASN A 169 -30.54 -9.07 -7.56
N PHE A 170 -30.37 -10.27 -8.13
CA PHE A 170 -29.17 -11.09 -7.86
C PHE A 170 -27.87 -10.47 -8.37
N VAL A 171 -27.92 -9.64 -9.42
CA VAL A 171 -26.74 -8.96 -9.98
C VAL A 171 -26.51 -7.58 -9.34
N LEU A 172 -27.58 -6.84 -9.06
CA LEU A 172 -27.50 -5.47 -8.53
C LEU A 172 -27.31 -5.42 -7.01
N LEU A 173 -27.76 -6.42 -6.26
CA LEU A 173 -27.64 -6.43 -4.80
C LEU A 173 -26.19 -6.66 -4.32
N PRO A 174 -25.39 -7.54 -4.95
CA PRO A 174 -23.95 -7.58 -4.77
C PRO A 174 -23.28 -6.26 -5.15
N TYR A 175 -23.76 -5.55 -6.18
CA TYR A 175 -23.24 -4.24 -6.58
C TYR A 175 -23.47 -3.15 -5.53
N TYR A 176 -24.68 -3.02 -4.99
CA TYR A 176 -24.95 -2.07 -3.90
C TYR A 176 -24.16 -2.41 -2.64
N THR A 177 -23.99 -3.69 -2.33
CA THR A 177 -23.20 -4.16 -1.19
C THR A 177 -21.70 -3.94 -1.42
N PHE A 178 -21.19 -4.19 -2.62
CA PHE A 178 -19.79 -3.98 -2.99
C PHE A 178 -19.44 -2.49 -3.02
N ASN A 179 -20.28 -1.64 -3.62
CA ASN A 179 -20.13 -0.20 -3.51
C ASN A 179 -20.20 0.25 -2.05
N TYR A 180 -21.05 -0.35 -1.20
CA TYR A 180 -21.06 -0.01 0.23
C TYR A 180 -19.74 -0.37 0.94
N PHE A 181 -19.16 -1.53 0.65
CA PHE A 181 -17.88 -1.97 1.26
C PHE A 181 -16.65 -1.27 0.70
N VAL A 182 -16.63 -0.95 -0.61
CA VAL A 182 -15.50 -0.28 -1.29
C VAL A 182 -15.61 1.24 -1.25
N SER A 183 -16.80 1.80 -0.97
CA SER A 183 -17.06 3.26 -0.92
C SER A 183 -17.32 3.80 0.49
N ALA A 184 -16.94 3.09 1.55
CA ALA A 184 -17.17 3.48 2.94
C ALA A 184 -16.36 4.71 3.44
N SER A 185 -15.88 5.56 2.54
CA SER A 185 -15.36 6.90 2.83
C SER A 185 -16.32 7.95 2.28
N ALA A 186 -17.47 8.08 2.93
CA ALA A 186 -18.36 9.21 2.71
C ALA A 186 -17.84 10.42 3.50
N GLU A 187 -16.82 11.10 2.98
CA GLU A 187 -16.53 12.54 3.21
C GLU A 187 -15.26 12.96 2.45
N GLY A 188 -15.42 13.35 1.18
CA GLY A 188 -14.38 14.03 0.41
C GLY A 188 -14.35 13.64 -1.06
N THR A 189 -13.84 14.56 -1.89
CA THR A 189 -13.56 14.41 -3.32
C THR A 189 -12.42 13.41 -3.58
N THR A 190 -12.50 12.19 -3.06
CA THR A 190 -11.43 11.19 -3.18
C THR A 190 -11.50 10.50 -4.54
N SER A 191 -10.34 10.34 -5.18
CA SER A 191 -10.22 9.59 -6.43
C SER A 191 -10.27 8.09 -6.10
N GLN A 192 -11.41 7.45 -6.33
CA GLN A 192 -11.59 6.02 -6.05
C GLN A 192 -10.58 5.15 -6.82
N LEU A 193 -10.15 5.59 -8.01
CA LEU A 193 -9.11 4.90 -8.78
C LEU A 193 -7.76 4.94 -8.06
N ALA A 194 -7.39 6.08 -7.49
CA ALA A 194 -6.14 6.21 -6.74
C ALA A 194 -6.17 5.39 -5.45
N ASP A 195 -7.29 5.41 -4.73
CA ASP A 195 -7.45 4.68 -3.48
C ASP A 195 -7.41 3.16 -3.74
N ASN A 196 -8.10 2.67 -4.77
CA ASN A 196 -8.03 1.26 -5.19
C ASN A 196 -6.63 0.87 -5.71
N SER A 197 -5.97 1.75 -6.45
CA SER A 197 -4.60 1.51 -6.94
C SER A 197 -3.63 1.31 -5.77
N LEU A 198 -3.77 2.14 -4.74
CA LEU A 198 -2.98 2.04 -3.52
C LEU A 198 -3.27 0.73 -2.77
N LEU A 199 -4.54 0.35 -2.60
CA LEU A 199 -4.90 -0.90 -1.94
C LEU A 199 -4.34 -2.13 -2.67
N VAL A 200 -4.49 -2.18 -4.00
CA VAL A 200 -3.92 -3.26 -4.84
C VAL A 200 -2.41 -3.31 -4.68
N LEU A 201 -1.72 -2.15 -4.74
CA LEU A 201 -0.27 -2.09 -4.54
C LEU A 201 0.12 -2.63 -3.16
N LEU A 202 -0.57 -2.21 -2.10
CA LEU A 202 -0.28 -2.66 -0.74
C LEU A 202 -0.47 -4.17 -0.57
N ILE A 203 -1.56 -4.75 -1.12
CA ILE A 203 -1.78 -6.20 -1.10
C ILE A 203 -0.63 -6.92 -1.80
N LEU A 204 -0.21 -6.42 -2.96
CA LEU A 204 0.87 -7.02 -3.75
C LEU A 204 2.22 -6.95 -3.02
N ILE A 205 2.60 -5.82 -2.42
CA ILE A 205 3.92 -5.69 -1.75
C ILE A 205 4.00 -6.40 -0.40
N TYR A 206 2.88 -6.54 0.31
CA TYR A 206 2.84 -7.15 1.64
C TYR A 206 2.55 -8.65 1.62
N TYR A 207 2.18 -9.20 0.47
CA TYR A 207 2.00 -10.64 0.36
C TYR A 207 3.29 -11.40 0.65
N ARG A 208 3.16 -12.46 1.46
CA ARG A 208 4.26 -13.36 1.81
C ARG A 208 3.80 -14.79 1.60
N LYS A 209 4.50 -15.51 0.73
CA LYS A 209 4.30 -16.94 0.51
C LYS A 209 5.36 -17.75 1.25
N CYS A 210 4.94 -18.68 2.09
CA CYS A 210 5.84 -19.56 2.85
C CYS A 210 6.34 -20.70 1.95
N ILE A 211 7.64 -21.01 2.03
CA ILE A 211 8.28 -22.09 1.28
C ILE A 211 8.18 -23.38 2.11
N SER A 212 7.69 -24.45 1.50
CA SER A 212 7.81 -25.80 2.07
C SER A 212 9.23 -26.30 1.85
N MET A 213 9.97 -26.62 2.93
CA MET A 213 11.37 -27.12 2.86
C MET A 213 11.55 -28.47 2.12
N ASN A 214 10.51 -29.03 1.51
CA ASN A 214 10.56 -30.34 0.86
C ASN A 214 10.66 -30.31 -0.68
N GLU A 215 10.67 -29.16 -1.33
CA GLU A 215 10.97 -29.06 -2.77
C GLU A 215 12.40 -28.55 -2.98
N SER A 216 13.32 -29.50 -3.13
CA SER A 216 14.68 -29.26 -3.57
C SER A 216 14.70 -28.56 -4.92
N ILE A 217 15.24 -27.35 -4.95
CA ILE A 217 15.71 -26.68 -6.17
C ILE A 217 16.81 -27.57 -6.78
N PRO A 218 16.77 -27.91 -8.09
CA PRO A 218 17.92 -28.52 -8.75
C PRO A 218 18.96 -27.41 -9.02
N THR A 219 19.87 -27.20 -8.08
CA THR A 219 20.99 -26.28 -8.28
C THR A 219 22.16 -27.05 -8.88
N ASP A 220 22.28 -27.01 -10.21
CA ASP A 220 23.52 -27.33 -10.89
C ASP A 220 24.38 -26.05 -10.91
N GLY A 221 25.48 -26.04 -10.14
CA GLY A 221 26.34 -24.86 -10.03
C GLY A 221 27.22 -24.86 -8.78
N VAL A 222 28.42 -25.40 -8.93
CA VAL A 222 29.51 -25.49 -7.95
C VAL A 222 29.94 -24.10 -7.44
N TYR A 223 29.84 -23.85 -6.13
CA TYR A 223 30.80 -23.02 -5.38
C TYR A 223 30.93 -23.54 -3.94
N MET A 224 32.18 -23.81 -3.55
CA MET A 224 32.59 -24.14 -2.18
C MET A 224 32.60 -22.86 -1.33
N SER A 225 31.97 -22.89 -0.15
CA SER A 225 32.47 -22.19 1.05
C SER A 225 31.68 -22.54 2.32
N ASP A 226 32.41 -23.17 3.24
CA ASP A 226 32.40 -23.08 4.70
C ASP A 226 31.10 -22.87 5.49
N SER A 227 30.80 -23.94 6.22
CA SER A 227 29.94 -24.05 7.40
C SER A 227 30.11 -22.92 8.43
N ASN A 228 29.00 -22.30 8.85
CA ASN A 228 28.50 -22.32 10.25
C ASN A 228 27.48 -21.20 10.51
N THR A 229 26.19 -21.48 10.26
CA THR A 229 25.08 -20.85 10.99
C THR A 229 23.95 -21.85 11.13
N ASN A 230 23.87 -22.51 12.28
CA ASN A 230 22.64 -23.17 12.72
C ASN A 230 21.58 -22.08 12.99
N VAL A 231 20.82 -21.73 11.96
CA VAL A 231 19.52 -21.05 12.08
C VAL A 231 18.50 -21.95 11.39
N LYS A 232 18.23 -23.10 12.02
CA LYS A 232 17.01 -23.87 11.74
C LYS A 232 15.88 -23.20 12.51
N ASP A 233 14.73 -23.04 11.85
CA ASP A 233 13.40 -22.67 12.39
C ASP A 233 12.86 -21.26 12.06
N ALA A 234 13.45 -20.52 11.12
CA ALA A 234 12.72 -19.42 10.48
C ALA A 234 12.02 -19.94 9.20
N PRO A 235 10.69 -19.72 9.03
CA PRO A 235 10.05 -20.04 7.76
C PRO A 235 10.70 -19.25 6.63
N ALA A 236 11.21 -19.96 5.62
CA ALA A 236 11.73 -19.31 4.42
C ALA A 236 10.56 -18.78 3.60
N PHE A 237 10.61 -17.52 3.18
CA PHE A 237 9.56 -16.89 2.36
C PHE A 237 10.07 -16.69 0.93
N HIS A 238 9.18 -16.80 -0.05
CA HIS A 238 9.49 -16.38 -1.42
C HIS A 238 9.79 -14.88 -1.46
N GLU A 239 10.76 -14.49 -2.30
CA GLU A 239 11.04 -13.09 -2.58
C GLU A 239 9.82 -12.46 -3.29
N ASN A 240 9.34 -11.33 -2.76
CA ASN A 240 8.19 -10.64 -3.34
C ASN A 240 8.68 -9.68 -4.46
N PRO A 241 8.33 -9.92 -5.74
CA PRO A 241 8.83 -9.12 -6.85
C PRO A 241 8.28 -7.68 -6.84
N TYR A 242 7.07 -7.45 -6.35
CA TYR A 242 6.48 -6.10 -6.26
C TYR A 242 7.16 -5.28 -5.16
N CYS A 243 7.45 -5.89 -4.01
CA CYS A 243 8.21 -5.26 -2.93
C CYS A 243 9.63 -4.91 -3.41
N LYS A 244 10.30 -5.83 -4.12
CA LYS A 244 11.61 -5.58 -4.75
C LYS A 244 11.56 -4.43 -5.76
N ALA A 245 10.54 -4.39 -6.61
CA ALA A 245 10.36 -3.32 -7.59
C ALA A 245 10.12 -1.95 -6.92
N LEU A 246 9.35 -1.90 -5.82
CA LEU A 246 9.14 -0.68 -5.04
C LEU A 246 10.43 -0.19 -4.37
N ASN A 247 11.22 -1.10 -3.79
CA ASN A 247 12.47 -0.77 -3.11
C ASN A 247 13.56 -0.27 -4.08
N ASN A 248 13.52 -0.72 -5.33
CA ASN A 248 14.45 -0.32 -6.39
C ASN A 248 13.91 0.81 -7.29
N ALA A 249 12.80 1.46 -6.90
CA ALA A 249 12.26 2.57 -7.67
C ALA A 249 13.21 3.77 -7.62
N LYS A 250 13.38 4.45 -8.76
CA LYS A 250 14.30 5.58 -8.94
C LYS A 250 13.55 6.86 -9.29
N ASP A 251 14.18 7.99 -8.97
CA ASP A 251 13.68 9.31 -9.36
C ASP A 251 13.98 9.61 -10.84
N ILE A 252 12.99 10.15 -11.56
CA ILE A 252 13.12 10.51 -12.99
C ILE A 252 14.25 11.53 -13.22
N GLN A 253 14.55 12.41 -12.25
CA GLN A 253 15.57 13.44 -12.43
C GLN A 253 17.00 12.88 -12.36
N PHE A 254 17.20 11.76 -11.66
CA PHE A 254 18.52 11.12 -11.49
C PHE A 254 18.78 9.99 -12.52
N ASP A 255 17.74 9.53 -13.22
CA ASP A 255 17.83 8.47 -14.24
C ASP A 255 18.76 8.87 -15.42
N HIS A 256 18.97 10.17 -15.64
CA HIS A 256 19.83 10.67 -16.72
C HIS A 256 21.34 10.59 -16.45
N ALA A 257 21.78 10.41 -15.19
CA ALA A 257 23.21 10.45 -14.84
C ALA A 257 23.94 9.12 -15.05
N ASP A 258 23.22 7.98 -15.11
CA ASP A 258 23.82 6.63 -15.15
C ASP A 258 23.75 5.95 -16.54
N VAL A 259 23.21 6.62 -17.56
CA VAL A 259 22.94 6.00 -18.89
C VAL A 259 24.22 5.74 -19.70
N GLU A 260 25.38 6.29 -19.31
CA GLU A 260 26.62 6.14 -20.08
C GLU A 260 27.53 4.97 -19.63
N GLY A 261 27.16 4.19 -18.61
CA GLY A 261 28.10 3.28 -17.92
C GLY A 261 27.82 1.78 -17.86
N ASN A 262 26.57 1.30 -17.78
CA ASN A 262 26.33 -0.14 -17.53
C ASN A 262 24.98 -0.65 -18.06
N ALA A 263 25.03 -1.41 -19.16
CA ALA A 263 23.89 -2.06 -19.80
C ALA A 263 23.42 -3.34 -19.08
N GLN A 264 23.09 -3.24 -17.78
CA GLN A 264 22.43 -4.33 -17.02
C GLN A 264 21.29 -3.82 -16.11
N ASN A 265 20.65 -2.71 -16.46
CA ASN A 265 19.47 -2.28 -15.72
C ASN A 265 18.27 -3.08 -16.22
N GLY A 266 17.86 -4.08 -15.43
CA GLY A 266 16.54 -4.69 -15.56
C GLY A 266 15.43 -3.62 -15.49
N PRO A 267 14.16 -3.98 -15.76
CA PRO A 267 13.07 -3.00 -15.80
C PRO A 267 12.98 -2.20 -14.49
N VAL A 268 13.18 -0.88 -14.58
CA VAL A 268 13.25 0.05 -13.43
C VAL A 268 11.93 0.81 -13.29
N VAL A 269 11.45 0.92 -12.04
CA VAL A 269 10.31 1.78 -11.70
C VAL A 269 10.81 3.22 -11.63
N SER A 270 10.51 4.05 -12.63
CA SER A 270 10.95 5.46 -12.68
C SER A 270 9.76 6.39 -12.38
N LEU A 271 9.84 7.24 -11.35
CA LEU A 271 8.78 8.20 -11.00
C LEU A 271 9.34 9.49 -10.40
N SER A 272 8.56 10.57 -10.41
CA SER A 272 8.96 11.83 -9.76
C SER A 272 8.81 11.70 -8.24
N PHE A 273 9.92 11.63 -7.51
CA PHE A 273 9.92 11.59 -6.05
C PHE A 273 9.34 12.86 -5.44
N ALA A 274 9.52 14.01 -6.11
CA ALA A 274 8.89 15.26 -5.69
C ALA A 274 7.37 15.15 -5.66
N SER A 275 6.78 14.67 -6.76
CA SER A 275 5.33 14.52 -6.86
C SER A 275 4.79 13.45 -5.93
N LEU A 276 5.54 12.36 -5.72
CA LEU A 276 5.20 11.32 -4.75
C LEU A 276 5.22 11.85 -3.31
N PHE A 277 6.25 12.63 -2.95
CA PHE A 277 6.36 13.26 -1.64
C PHE A 277 5.16 14.16 -1.36
N ASP A 278 4.83 15.05 -2.30
CA ASP A 278 3.73 15.99 -2.13
C ASP A 278 2.39 15.26 -2.02
N ALA A 279 2.17 14.23 -2.85
CA ALA A 279 0.98 13.38 -2.76
C ALA A 279 0.89 12.69 -1.39
N LEU A 280 1.97 12.07 -0.91
CA LEU A 280 2.01 11.43 0.41
C LEU A 280 1.66 12.43 1.53
N GLY A 281 2.26 13.62 1.51
CA GLY A 281 1.99 14.68 2.50
C GLY A 281 0.51 15.06 2.59
N THR A 282 -0.19 15.14 1.46
CA THR A 282 -1.62 15.46 1.43
C THR A 282 -2.53 14.32 1.90
N CYS A 283 -2.07 13.07 1.83
CA CYS A 283 -2.89 11.87 2.03
C CYS A 283 -2.64 11.16 3.38
N LEU A 284 -1.86 11.72 4.29
CA LEU A 284 -1.50 11.08 5.58
C LEU A 284 -2.67 10.87 6.56
N LYS A 285 -3.87 11.37 6.22
CA LYS A 285 -5.09 11.07 6.98
C LYS A 285 -5.49 9.60 6.83
N ASP A 286 -5.20 8.99 5.67
CA ASP A 286 -5.56 7.62 5.31
C ASP A 286 -4.50 6.63 5.80
N GLU A 287 -4.92 5.50 6.39
CA GLU A 287 -4.00 4.49 6.92
C GLU A 287 -3.14 3.85 5.82
N SER A 288 -3.73 3.58 4.66
CA SER A 288 -3.05 3.02 3.49
C SER A 288 -1.90 3.92 3.00
N SER A 289 -2.11 5.24 3.01
CA SER A 289 -1.07 6.20 2.59
C SER A 289 0.08 6.25 3.59
N VAL A 290 -0.22 6.15 4.88
CA VAL A 290 0.81 6.04 5.94
C VAL A 290 1.62 4.75 5.78
N LEU A 291 0.97 3.65 5.43
CA LEU A 291 1.64 2.38 5.18
C LEU A 291 2.55 2.41 3.94
N LEU A 292 2.12 3.09 2.87
CA LEU A 292 2.97 3.32 1.69
C LEU A 292 4.18 4.19 2.04
N LEU A 293 3.98 5.29 2.78
CA LEU A 293 5.08 6.13 3.24
C LEU A 293 6.09 5.33 4.07
N TYR A 294 5.61 4.50 4.99
CA TYR A 294 6.47 3.61 5.77
C TYR A 294 7.25 2.65 4.86
N SER A 295 6.59 2.01 3.90
CA SER A 295 7.22 1.07 2.95
C SER A 295 8.35 1.73 2.17
N LEU A 296 8.13 2.95 1.66
CA LEU A 296 9.11 3.69 0.89
C LEU A 296 10.29 4.17 1.75
N VAL A 297 10.02 4.78 2.90
CA VAL A 297 11.07 5.32 3.79
C VAL A 297 11.93 4.21 4.40
N HIS A 298 11.36 3.03 4.65
CA HIS A 298 12.09 1.88 5.20
C HIS A 298 12.78 1.04 4.12
N GLY A 299 12.13 0.85 2.97
CA GLY A 299 12.56 -0.13 1.95
C GLY A 299 13.33 0.46 0.77
N ASN A 300 13.13 1.73 0.44
CA ASN A 300 13.76 2.39 -0.69
C ASN A 300 14.77 3.44 -0.19
N CYS A 301 16.07 3.09 -0.25
CA CYS A 301 17.15 3.97 0.21
C CYS A 301 17.20 5.29 -0.57
N ASP A 302 16.95 5.27 -1.88
CA ASP A 302 16.99 6.46 -2.73
C ASP A 302 15.88 7.45 -2.34
N PHE A 303 14.68 6.94 -2.09
CA PHE A 303 13.55 7.76 -1.62
C PHE A 303 13.79 8.27 -0.19
N GLN A 304 14.37 7.45 0.68
CA GLN A 304 14.74 7.87 2.03
C GLN A 304 15.75 9.03 1.99
N GLU A 305 16.82 8.91 1.20
CA GLU A 305 17.82 9.97 1.03
C GLU A 305 17.19 11.24 0.45
N TYR A 306 16.32 11.10 -0.54
CA TYR A 306 15.55 12.21 -1.10
C TYR A 306 14.74 12.96 -0.03
N VAL A 307 14.05 12.25 0.87
CA VAL A 307 13.31 12.85 1.99
C VAL A 307 14.23 13.57 2.98
N LEU A 308 15.41 13.01 3.26
CA LEU A 308 16.35 13.57 4.24
C LEU A 308 16.99 14.90 3.79
N VAL A 309 17.20 15.07 2.47
CA VAL A 309 17.86 16.25 1.89
C VAL A 309 16.87 17.38 1.55
N ARG A 310 15.56 17.11 1.56
CA ARG A 310 14.52 18.12 1.25
C ARG A 310 14.52 19.29 2.24
N THR A 311 14.23 20.50 1.75
CA THR A 311 14.17 21.72 2.56
C THR A 311 12.78 22.04 3.10
N ASP A 312 11.75 21.66 2.36
CA ASP A 312 10.32 21.82 2.63
C ASP A 312 9.76 20.59 3.36
N LEU A 313 10.40 20.25 4.48
CA LEU A 313 10.04 19.10 5.32
C LEU A 313 8.68 19.28 6.02
N ASP A 314 8.19 20.51 6.13
CA ASP A 314 6.87 20.83 6.69
C ASP A 314 5.72 20.21 5.90
N THR A 315 5.83 20.07 4.57
CA THR A 315 4.80 19.40 3.75
C THR A 315 4.51 17.97 4.21
N LEU A 316 5.51 17.26 4.73
CA LEU A 316 5.34 15.90 5.28
C LEU A 316 5.16 15.91 6.79
N LEU A 317 5.98 16.66 7.52
CA LEU A 317 6.01 16.62 8.97
C LEU A 317 4.79 17.32 9.59
N MET A 318 4.24 18.38 9.01
CA MET A 318 3.06 19.06 9.56
C MET A 318 1.83 18.13 9.63
N PRO A 319 1.46 17.40 8.56
CA PRO A 319 0.38 16.42 8.65
C PRO A 319 0.68 15.28 9.63
N ILE A 320 1.93 14.79 9.71
CA ILE A 320 2.31 13.76 10.70
C ILE A 320 2.08 14.27 12.13
N LEU A 321 2.55 15.48 12.43
CA LEU A 321 2.43 16.08 13.75
C LEU A 321 0.97 16.38 14.11
N GLU A 322 0.15 16.81 13.16
CA GLU A 322 -1.29 17.00 13.36
C GLU A 322 -2.00 15.68 13.68
N MET A 323 -1.63 14.60 12.99
CA MET A 323 -2.17 13.26 13.24
C MET A 323 -1.78 12.72 14.62
N LEU A 324 -0.53 12.95 15.05
CA LEU A 324 -0.05 12.58 16.39
C LEU A 324 -0.66 13.44 17.49
N TYR A 325 -0.91 14.72 17.22
CA TYR A 325 -1.61 15.61 18.15
C TYR A 325 -3.05 15.13 18.39
N ASN A 326 -3.72 14.64 17.34
CA ASN A 326 -5.06 14.06 17.37
C ASN A 326 -5.07 12.54 17.66
N ALA A 327 -4.02 11.98 18.27
CA ALA A 327 -3.85 10.54 18.46
C ALA A 327 -5.01 9.83 19.18
N SER A 328 -5.77 10.54 20.03
CA SER A 328 -6.94 9.97 20.71
C SER A 328 -8.09 9.59 19.76
N ARG A 329 -8.11 10.16 18.54
CA ARG A 329 -9.13 9.92 17.51
C ARG A 329 -8.66 8.97 16.40
N LYS A 330 -7.46 8.41 16.51
CA LYS A 330 -6.82 7.59 15.47
C LYS A 330 -6.56 6.17 15.96
N THR A 331 -6.39 5.23 15.04
CA THR A 331 -6.11 3.84 15.40
C THR A 331 -4.70 3.70 15.97
N SER A 332 -4.52 2.69 16.82
CA SER A 332 -3.22 2.42 17.44
C SER A 332 -2.12 2.11 16.43
N ASN A 333 -2.48 1.47 15.31
CA ASN A 333 -1.55 1.05 14.26
C ASN A 333 -1.05 2.26 13.46
N GLN A 334 -1.97 3.16 13.07
CA GLN A 334 -1.61 4.38 12.35
C GLN A 334 -0.65 5.25 13.16
N ILE A 335 -0.91 5.44 14.46
CA ILE A 335 -0.01 6.20 15.34
C ILE A 335 1.36 5.54 15.47
N TYR A 336 1.41 4.20 15.55
CA TYR A 336 2.68 3.48 15.64
C TYR A 336 3.52 3.62 14.36
N MET A 337 2.90 3.49 13.19
CA MET A 337 3.59 3.69 11.92
C MET A 337 4.15 5.11 11.78
N LEU A 338 3.37 6.13 12.14
CA LEU A 338 3.83 7.53 12.13
C LEU A 338 5.04 7.74 13.06
N LEU A 339 5.02 7.14 14.24
CA LEU A 339 6.15 7.19 15.16
C LEU A 339 7.38 6.45 14.62
N ILE A 340 7.21 5.31 13.95
CA ILE A 340 8.33 4.62 13.31
C ILE A 340 8.92 5.46 12.19
N ILE A 341 8.09 6.06 11.33
CA ILE A 341 8.55 6.95 10.25
C ILE A 341 9.36 8.11 10.83
N LEU A 342 8.85 8.78 11.86
CA LEU A 342 9.61 9.83 12.55
C LEU A 342 10.92 9.31 13.14
N LEU A 343 10.91 8.10 13.72
CA LEU A 343 12.12 7.49 14.25
C LEU A 343 13.16 7.28 13.15
N ILE A 344 12.78 6.67 12.03
CA ILE A 344 13.68 6.40 10.89
C ILE A 344 14.31 7.70 10.40
N LEU A 345 13.51 8.75 10.18
CA LEU A 345 14.01 10.04 9.71
C LEU A 345 14.90 10.73 10.75
N SER A 346 14.56 10.65 12.04
CA SER A 346 15.33 11.29 13.13
C SER A 346 16.69 10.63 13.42
N GLN A 347 17.01 9.47 12.83
CA GLN A 347 18.33 8.88 12.99
C GLN A 347 19.41 9.74 12.30
N ASP A 348 19.05 10.40 11.20
CA ASP A 348 19.95 11.26 10.44
C ASP A 348 20.21 12.60 11.15
N SER A 349 21.48 13.03 11.25
CA SER A 349 21.85 14.29 11.92
C SER A 349 21.49 15.52 11.11
N THR A 350 21.63 15.45 9.78
CA THR A 350 21.34 16.54 8.86
C THR A 350 19.85 16.90 8.83
N PHE A 351 18.98 15.90 8.83
CA PHE A 351 17.54 16.06 8.97
C PHE A 351 17.17 16.77 10.27
N ASN A 352 17.70 16.31 11.41
CA ASN A 352 17.42 16.92 12.71
C ASN A 352 17.83 18.40 12.76
N ALA A 353 19.01 18.74 12.21
CA ALA A 353 19.47 20.12 12.14
C ALA A 353 18.56 20.98 11.24
N SER A 354 18.07 20.42 10.13
CA SER A 354 17.18 21.12 9.18
C SER A 354 15.81 21.39 9.78
N VAL A 355 15.25 20.43 10.51
CA VAL A 355 13.96 20.55 11.21
C VAL A 355 13.99 21.65 12.29
N HIS A 356 15.12 21.85 12.97
CA HIS A 356 15.27 22.95 13.94
C HIS A 356 15.52 24.33 13.30
N LYS A 357 16.00 24.38 12.06
CA LYS A 357 16.18 25.63 11.31
C LYS A 357 14.88 26.14 10.68
N LEU A 358 13.92 25.25 10.42
CA LEU A 358 12.65 25.61 9.79
C LEU A 358 11.73 26.30 10.81
N VAL A 359 11.53 27.61 10.65
CA VAL A 359 10.66 28.42 11.53
C VAL A 359 9.26 28.47 10.95
N LEU A 360 8.26 28.09 11.76
CA LEU A 360 6.86 28.12 11.36
C LEU A 360 6.21 29.46 11.73
N PRO A 361 5.54 30.15 10.79
CA PRO A 361 4.84 31.40 11.08
C PRO A 361 3.67 31.22 12.06
N SER A 362 2.87 30.17 11.87
CA SER A 362 1.76 29.80 12.74
C SER A 362 1.37 28.33 12.55
N VAL A 363 0.76 27.74 13.59
CA VAL A 363 0.27 26.35 13.58
C VAL A 363 -1.22 26.36 13.92
N PRO A 364 -2.12 26.35 12.91
CA PRO A 364 -3.55 26.63 13.13
C PRO A 364 -4.29 25.54 13.93
N TRP A 365 -3.82 24.29 13.90
CA TRP A 365 -4.45 23.18 14.63
C TRP A 365 -4.00 23.07 16.09
N TYR A 366 -2.96 23.80 16.52
CA TYR A 366 -2.44 23.74 17.89
C TYR A 366 -3.21 24.70 18.81
N GLN A 367 -4.02 24.15 19.71
CA GLN A 367 -5.03 24.91 20.47
C GLN A 367 -4.56 25.42 21.84
N GLU A 368 -3.44 24.92 22.35
CA GLU A 368 -3.07 25.08 23.77
C GLU A 368 -2.29 26.37 24.04
N ARG A 369 -1.47 26.81 23.08
CA ARG A 369 -0.70 28.05 23.16
C ARG A 369 -0.44 28.60 21.77
N LEU A 370 -0.63 29.90 21.57
CA LEU A 370 -0.22 30.57 20.33
C LEU A 370 1.32 30.57 20.21
N MET A 371 1.85 29.55 19.53
CA MET A 371 3.26 29.44 19.19
C MET A 371 3.54 30.38 18.01
N HIS A 372 4.04 31.58 18.28
CA HIS A 372 4.55 32.48 17.25
C HIS A 372 6.04 32.19 17.06
N GLN A 373 6.49 31.95 15.82
CA GLN A 373 7.89 31.76 15.44
C GLN A 373 8.59 30.56 16.11
N THR A 374 7.90 29.44 16.30
CA THR A 374 8.55 28.21 16.79
C THR A 374 9.20 27.42 15.65
N SER A 375 10.35 26.81 15.92
CA SER A 375 10.91 25.83 14.98
C SER A 375 10.03 24.59 14.87
N LEU A 376 10.02 23.96 13.70
CA LEU A 376 9.34 22.68 13.48
C LEU A 376 9.85 21.60 14.44
N GLY A 377 11.16 21.60 14.75
CA GLY A 377 11.75 20.69 15.74
C GLY A 377 11.20 20.89 17.15
N SER A 378 11.01 22.13 17.59
CA SER A 378 10.38 22.42 18.89
C SER A 378 8.94 21.92 18.93
N LEU A 379 8.17 22.09 17.83
CA LEU A 379 6.81 21.57 17.73
C LEU A 379 6.79 20.03 17.78
N MET A 380 7.71 19.38 17.07
CA MET A 380 7.85 17.92 17.06
C MET A 380 8.08 17.37 18.47
N VAL A 381 9.01 17.96 19.23
CA VAL A 381 9.27 17.58 20.63
C VAL A 381 8.02 17.74 21.50
N VAL A 382 7.31 18.87 21.38
CA VAL A 382 6.08 19.11 22.17
C VAL A 382 5.00 18.07 21.86
N VAL A 383 4.77 17.77 20.58
CA VAL A 383 3.80 16.76 20.16
C VAL A 383 4.21 15.38 20.66
N LEU A 384 5.49 15.00 20.55
CA LEU A 384 6.00 13.72 21.06
C LEU A 384 5.79 13.59 22.57
N ILE A 385 6.14 14.61 23.37
CA ILE A 385 5.92 14.62 24.82
C ILE A 385 4.42 14.44 25.15
N ARG A 386 3.54 15.11 24.40
CA ARG A 386 2.09 14.95 24.55
C ARG A 386 1.65 13.52 24.24
N THR A 387 2.16 12.92 23.16
CA THR A 387 1.88 11.52 22.80
C THR A 387 2.38 10.55 23.87
N ILE A 388 3.57 10.77 24.47
CA ILE A 388 4.07 10.00 25.62
C ILE A 388 3.11 10.11 26.80
N LYS A 389 2.77 11.34 27.20
CA LYS A 389 1.88 11.59 28.35
C LYS A 389 0.53 10.90 28.17
N TYR A 390 -0.04 10.97 26.97
CA TYR A 390 -1.27 10.27 26.61
C TYR A 390 -1.10 8.75 26.77
N ASN A 391 -0.06 8.16 26.18
CA ASN A 391 0.20 6.71 26.27
C ASN A 391 0.46 6.24 27.71
N LEU A 392 1.24 6.98 28.51
CA LEU A 392 1.50 6.68 29.92
C LEU A 392 0.22 6.78 30.78
N SER A 393 -0.64 7.76 30.51
CA SER A 393 -1.93 7.88 31.22
C SER A 393 -2.84 6.68 30.96
N LYS A 394 -2.82 6.13 29.75
CA LYS A 394 -3.60 4.95 29.35
C LYS A 394 -3.02 3.64 29.91
N LEU A 395 -1.69 3.54 30.01
CA LEU A 395 -0.98 2.42 30.62
C LEU A 395 -1.32 2.24 32.11
N ARG A 396 -1.53 3.33 32.86
CA ARG A 396 -1.97 3.24 34.27
C ARG A 396 -3.36 2.59 34.44
N VAL A 397 -4.16 2.51 33.38
CA VAL A 397 -5.51 1.92 33.39
C VAL A 397 -5.53 0.46 32.90
N CYS A 398 -4.52 0.02 32.16
CA CYS A 398 -4.49 -1.29 31.48
C CYS A 398 -3.33 -2.19 32.00
N THR A 399 -3.26 -2.47 33.29
CA THR A 399 -2.19 -3.27 33.93
C THR A 399 -2.30 -4.79 33.76
N ARG A 400 -2.78 -5.32 32.62
CA ARG A 400 -2.72 -6.78 32.41
C ARG A 400 -2.49 -7.29 30.99
N PHE A 401 -2.41 -6.44 29.97
CA PHE A 401 -2.11 -6.88 28.60
C PHE A 401 -1.59 -5.70 27.76
N CYS A 402 -0.27 -5.48 27.66
CA CYS A 402 0.21 -4.55 26.62
C CYS A 402 1.71 -4.66 26.26
N PHE A 403 2.14 -5.78 25.65
CA PHE A 403 3.39 -5.80 24.87
C PHE A 403 3.41 -4.70 23.78
N CYS A 404 2.24 -4.36 23.24
CA CYS A 404 2.07 -3.28 22.24
C CYS A 404 2.29 -1.86 22.84
N CYS A 405 1.98 -1.63 24.11
CA CYS A 405 2.20 -0.34 24.75
C CYS A 405 3.68 -0.15 25.13
N SER A 406 4.37 -1.23 25.49
CA SER A 406 5.82 -1.23 25.73
C SER A 406 6.59 -0.84 24.46
N GLY A 407 6.20 -1.37 23.30
CA GLY A 407 6.81 -0.99 22.01
C GLY A 407 6.60 0.48 21.64
N LYS A 408 5.37 1.01 21.79
CA LYS A 408 5.08 2.44 21.59
C LYS A 408 5.93 3.33 22.49
N LEU A 409 6.07 2.95 23.75
CA LEU A 409 6.83 3.73 24.72
C LEU A 409 8.33 3.66 24.43
N MET A 410 8.86 2.50 24.02
CA MET A 410 10.27 2.35 23.62
C MET A 410 10.62 3.15 22.37
N HIS A 411 9.78 3.15 21.33
CA HIS A 411 10.01 3.97 20.13
C HIS A 411 9.99 5.47 20.45
N VAL A 412 9.03 5.92 21.26
CA VAL A 412 8.91 7.34 21.60
C VAL A 412 10.00 7.78 22.60
N LEU A 413 10.43 6.91 23.51
CA LEU A 413 11.60 7.14 24.36
C LEU A 413 12.89 7.16 23.53
N ALA A 414 13.05 6.26 22.56
CA ALA A 414 14.19 6.27 21.64
C ALA A 414 14.24 7.56 20.82
N LEU A 415 13.10 8.01 20.27
CA LEU A 415 12.95 9.30 19.60
C LEU A 415 13.30 10.47 20.51
N SER A 416 12.77 10.48 21.73
CA SER A 416 13.03 11.54 22.71
C SER A 416 14.50 11.57 23.12
N PHE A 417 15.13 10.41 23.26
CA PHE A 417 16.55 10.27 23.62
C PHE A 417 17.47 10.64 22.44
N LEU A 418 17.11 10.26 21.21
CA LEU A 418 17.82 10.64 19.98
C LEU A 418 17.78 12.16 19.77
N PHE A 419 16.60 12.78 19.95
CA PHE A 419 16.46 14.23 19.87
C PHE A 419 17.19 14.95 21.01
N ALA A 420 16.99 14.51 22.26
CA ALA A 420 17.61 15.14 23.44
C ALA A 420 19.14 15.01 23.47
N ARG A 421 19.72 13.96 22.87
CA ARG A 421 21.17 13.79 22.75
C ARG A 421 21.79 14.67 21.66
N LYS A 422 21.02 15.07 20.64
CA LYS A 422 21.49 15.90 19.52
C LYS A 422 21.19 17.39 19.69
N THR A 423 20.16 17.76 20.45
CA THR A 423 20.00 19.13 20.95
C THR A 423 20.96 19.34 22.12
N SER A 424 21.91 20.30 22.03
CA SER A 424 22.77 20.72 23.15
C SER A 424 22.00 21.43 24.29
N ASP A 425 20.78 20.97 24.56
CA ASP A 425 19.84 21.58 25.49
C ASP A 425 19.71 20.68 26.71
N HIS A 426 20.51 20.97 27.74
CA HIS A 426 20.64 20.16 28.96
C HIS A 426 19.32 19.90 29.69
N THR A 427 18.33 20.79 29.50
CA THR A 427 17.01 20.69 30.10
C THR A 427 16.18 19.53 29.53
N LEU A 428 16.30 19.25 28.23
CA LEU A 428 15.63 18.14 27.55
C LEU A 428 16.29 16.79 27.87
N PHE A 429 17.62 16.79 28.06
CA PHE A 429 18.36 15.62 28.50
C PHE A 429 17.96 15.19 29.92
N GLU A 430 17.82 16.12 30.87
CA GLU A 430 17.35 15.80 32.22
C GLU A 430 15.92 15.26 32.25
N VAL A 431 15.00 15.83 31.45
CA VAL A 431 13.61 15.32 31.37
C VAL A 431 13.57 13.92 30.76
N SER A 432 14.37 13.65 29.73
CA SER A 432 14.45 12.33 29.09
C SER A 432 15.14 11.29 29.98
N PHE A 433 16.20 11.66 30.69
CA PHE A 433 16.90 10.80 31.65
C PHE A 433 16.03 10.49 32.88
N CYS A 434 15.31 11.50 33.39
CA CYS A 434 14.38 11.34 34.51
C CYS A 434 13.18 10.47 34.12
N MET A 435 12.63 10.61 32.90
CA MET A 435 11.59 9.70 32.39
C MET A 435 12.09 8.27 32.19
N SER A 436 13.32 8.08 31.70
CA SER A 436 13.92 6.75 31.54
C SER A 436 14.15 6.04 32.89
N ASN A 437 14.60 6.78 33.92
CA ASN A 437 14.81 6.25 35.27
C ASN A 437 13.48 6.00 36.01
N CYS A 438 12.49 6.88 35.85
CA CYS A 438 11.15 6.62 36.37
C CYS A 438 10.52 5.37 35.75
N LEU A 439 10.84 5.05 34.48
CA LEU A 439 10.33 3.85 33.83
C LEU A 439 11.00 2.57 34.30
N TRP A 440 12.31 2.60 34.54
CA TRP A 440 13.03 1.47 35.14
C TRP A 440 12.43 1.10 36.50
N PHE A 441 12.08 2.11 37.31
CA PHE A 441 11.40 1.93 38.60
C PHE A 441 9.95 1.45 38.53
N ILE A 442 9.30 1.52 37.36
CA ILE A 442 7.92 1.04 37.13
C ILE A 442 7.92 -0.36 36.51
N THR A 443 9.03 -0.78 35.90
CA THR A 443 9.14 -2.06 35.16
C THR A 443 9.86 -3.16 35.96
N VAL A 444 10.54 -2.80 37.06
CA VAL A 444 11.03 -3.69 38.12
C VAL A 444 10.05 -3.64 39.28
#